data_AF-A0A9D7DEP8-F1
#
_entry.id   AF-A0A9D7DEP8-F1
#
_cell.length_a   1.000
_cell.length_b   1.000
_cell.length_c   1.000
_cell.angle_alpha   90.00
_cell.angle_beta   90.00
_cell.angle_gamma   90.00
#
_symmetry.space_group_name_H-M   'P 1'
#
loop_
_entity.id
_entity.type
_entity.pdbx_description
1 polymer ?
#
loop_
_entity_poly.entity_id
_entity_poly.type
_entity_poly.pdbx_seq_one_letter_code
_entity_poly.pdbx_strand_id
1 'polypeptide(L)'
;MERMLGIPIEFANGSEEFRSAAVPRLAYTHHAIDGTVHVPWTGAIDDLPSGEPPFGTWNDLPVLFRTDHGHDLFAGTFYLLSLVNEIGTTDRDDHGRIPANALFTVRSGLADRPVVDEWAMQLAAAIEQCYPSFTGVKRTYRHVATLDVDNLLRYAGRPLVRAVGATLNDLFRGRLTSVADRWLVRSGARGDRYLRALDLIARCSPQCDRSILFLLLKGNGAYDHAAHLTPSALHSLGRARDAGVELGLHPSYLSSSSVELLYQESALLKDRLGSDHHLSRQHFLRWNLPGTLRQLSTMGVTEEHSLGFHDRAGFRAATCTPFLWYDLEREEVSNLMLWPFAAMDSALIERQGLDADHVASTMNDFSDRVRAVRGTFVSVWHDRYLSGHAEFAAWPSVFEQVVRHARS
;
A
#
# COMPACT_ATOMS: atom_id res chain seq x y z
N MET A 1 -14.15 -9.40 11.08
CA MET A 1 -15.38 -8.62 11.36
C MET A 1 -15.08 -7.31 12.06
N GLU A 2 -14.40 -7.31 13.20
CA GLU A 2 -14.10 -6.08 13.97
C GLU A 2 -13.39 -5.00 13.14
N ARG A 3 -12.30 -5.37 12.45
CA ARG A 3 -11.51 -4.41 11.68
C ARG A 3 -12.17 -3.97 10.37
N MET A 4 -12.74 -4.90 9.63
CA MET A 4 -13.31 -4.63 8.30
C MET A 4 -14.71 -4.01 8.39
N LEU A 5 -15.55 -4.44 9.34
CA LEU A 5 -16.95 -4.01 9.46
C LEU A 5 -17.21 -3.12 10.67
N GLY A 6 -16.26 -2.99 11.61
CA GLY A 6 -16.46 -2.21 12.84
C GLY A 6 -17.42 -2.87 13.84
N ILE A 7 -17.67 -4.18 13.69
CA ILE A 7 -18.59 -4.96 14.52
C ILE A 7 -17.78 -5.69 15.59
N PRO A 8 -17.94 -5.36 16.90
CA PRO A 8 -17.35 -6.14 17.99
C PRO A 8 -17.85 -7.58 17.95
N ILE A 9 -16.97 -8.53 18.24
CA ILE A 9 -17.33 -9.96 18.26
C ILE A 9 -17.09 -10.58 19.63
N GLU A 10 -17.93 -11.55 19.97
CA GLU A 10 -17.77 -12.39 21.15
C GLU A 10 -17.95 -13.84 20.70
N PHE A 11 -17.13 -14.74 21.25
CA PHE A 11 -17.21 -16.17 20.98
C PHE A 11 -18.00 -16.85 22.09
N ALA A 12 -19.04 -17.60 21.72
CA ALA A 12 -19.84 -18.36 22.67
C ALA A 12 -19.07 -19.59 23.17
N ASN A 13 -19.11 -19.85 24.48
CA ASN A 13 -18.53 -21.03 25.12
C ASN A 13 -19.49 -22.23 25.07
N GLY A 14 -19.99 -22.53 23.87
CA GLY A 14 -20.86 -23.67 23.60
C GLY A 14 -22.25 -23.29 23.11
N SER A 15 -23.03 -24.33 22.82
CA SER A 15 -24.30 -24.19 22.08
C SER A 15 -25.43 -23.51 22.87
N GLU A 16 -25.45 -23.64 24.20
CA GLU A 16 -26.47 -23.04 25.05
C GLU A 16 -26.31 -21.52 25.11
N GLU A 17 -25.09 -21.03 25.35
CA GLU A 17 -24.75 -19.60 25.32
C GLU A 17 -25.06 -19.02 23.94
N PHE A 18 -24.64 -19.70 22.86
CA PHE A 18 -24.95 -19.27 21.50
C PHE A 18 -26.45 -19.16 21.23
N ARG A 19 -27.25 -20.16 21.64
CA ARG A 19 -28.70 -20.18 21.40
C ARG A 19 -29.49 -19.19 22.26
N SER A 20 -28.99 -18.86 23.44
CA SER A 20 -29.64 -17.94 24.38
C SER A 20 -29.22 -16.48 24.20
N ALA A 21 -28.16 -16.21 23.43
CA ALA A 21 -27.70 -14.85 23.15
C ALA A 21 -28.79 -13.96 22.54
N ALA A 22 -28.98 -12.78 23.12
CA ALA A 22 -29.95 -11.77 22.70
C ALA A 22 -29.41 -10.78 21.65
N VAL A 23 -28.20 -11.03 21.14
CA VAL A 23 -27.52 -10.26 20.09
C VAL A 23 -27.55 -11.01 18.75
N PRO A 24 -27.27 -10.37 17.61
CA PRO A 24 -27.08 -11.07 16.34
C PRO A 24 -26.09 -12.23 16.44
N ARG A 25 -26.41 -13.36 15.80
CA ARG A 25 -25.62 -14.59 15.87
C ARG A 25 -25.15 -15.00 14.49
N LEU A 26 -23.90 -15.42 14.43
CA LEU A 26 -23.26 -15.97 13.24
C LEU A 26 -22.74 -17.36 13.56
N ALA A 27 -23.24 -18.36 12.83
CA ALA A 27 -22.78 -19.73 12.92
C ALA A 27 -21.70 -19.99 11.86
N TYR A 28 -20.49 -20.33 12.29
CA TYR A 28 -19.41 -20.81 11.42
C TYR A 28 -19.27 -22.33 11.62
N THR A 29 -20.00 -23.10 10.81
CA THR A 29 -20.26 -24.53 11.01
C THR A 29 -20.47 -25.25 9.68
N HIS A 30 -20.42 -26.58 9.65
CA HIS A 30 -20.74 -27.36 8.43
C HIS A 30 -22.20 -27.22 7.98
N HIS A 31 -23.12 -27.10 8.94
CA HIS A 31 -24.56 -27.01 8.67
C HIS A 31 -25.11 -25.71 9.24
N ALA A 32 -26.12 -25.16 8.56
CA ALA A 32 -26.82 -23.97 9.01
C ALA A 32 -27.54 -24.22 10.35
N ILE A 33 -27.66 -23.16 11.15
CA ILE A 33 -28.45 -23.14 12.38
C ILE A 33 -29.62 -22.18 12.15
N ASP A 34 -30.84 -22.66 12.40
CA ASP A 34 -32.06 -21.89 12.15
C ASP A 34 -32.04 -20.55 12.91
N GLY A 35 -32.43 -19.48 12.22
CA GLY A 35 -32.50 -18.12 12.79
C GLY A 35 -31.14 -17.48 13.05
N THR A 36 -30.08 -17.95 12.37
CA THR A 36 -28.74 -17.36 12.41
C THR A 36 -28.19 -17.12 11.01
N VAL A 37 -27.28 -16.15 10.88
CA VAL A 37 -26.43 -16.04 9.71
C VAL A 37 -25.48 -17.23 9.70
N HIS A 38 -25.38 -17.93 8.57
CA HIS A 38 -24.51 -19.09 8.42
C HIS A 38 -23.35 -18.78 7.48
N VAL A 39 -22.13 -19.06 7.95
CA VAL A 39 -20.93 -19.13 7.12
C VAL A 39 -20.50 -20.60 7.10
N PRO A 40 -20.41 -21.26 5.94
CA PRO A 40 -19.93 -22.63 5.86
C PRO A 40 -18.49 -22.76 6.39
N TRP A 41 -18.25 -23.73 7.27
CA TRP A 41 -16.90 -24.17 7.64
C TRP A 41 -16.52 -25.40 6.81
N THR A 42 -15.40 -25.33 6.09
CA THR A 42 -14.90 -26.45 5.26
C THR A 42 -13.72 -27.18 5.91
N GLY A 43 -13.26 -26.75 7.09
CA GLY A 43 -12.01 -27.21 7.70
C GLY A 43 -10.74 -26.59 7.10
N ALA A 44 -10.88 -25.75 6.07
CA ALA A 44 -9.73 -25.21 5.35
C ALA A 44 -8.93 -24.18 6.17
N ILE A 45 -9.54 -23.54 7.16
CA ILE A 45 -8.83 -22.62 8.05
C ILE A 45 -7.82 -23.34 8.96
N ASP A 46 -8.06 -24.62 9.25
CA ASP A 46 -7.21 -25.44 10.12
C ASP A 46 -6.05 -26.09 9.35
N ASP A 47 -6.22 -26.32 8.05
CA ASP A 47 -5.20 -26.87 7.15
C ASP A 47 -5.30 -26.18 5.79
N LEU A 48 -4.65 -25.01 5.68
CA LEU A 48 -4.62 -24.27 4.43
C LEU A 48 -3.87 -25.05 3.35
N PRO A 49 -4.36 -25.07 2.10
CA PRO A 49 -3.65 -25.73 1.02
C PRO A 49 -2.29 -25.06 0.79
N SER A 50 -1.25 -25.88 0.65
CA SER A 50 0.09 -25.42 0.28
C SER A 50 0.17 -24.88 -1.15
N GLY A 51 -0.80 -25.24 -1.99
CA GLY A 51 -0.94 -24.78 -3.38
C GLY A 51 -2.07 -23.77 -3.59
N GLU A 52 -2.62 -23.76 -4.80
CA GLU A 52 -3.78 -22.95 -5.13
C GLU A 52 -5.04 -23.50 -4.41
N PRO A 53 -5.87 -22.62 -3.83
CA PRO A 53 -7.06 -23.05 -3.11
C PRO A 53 -8.18 -23.39 -4.11
N PRO A 54 -9.17 -24.21 -3.72
CA PRO A 54 -10.39 -24.39 -4.50
C PRO A 54 -11.02 -23.03 -4.82
N PHE A 55 -11.19 -22.75 -6.10
CA PHE A 55 -11.70 -21.49 -6.62
C PHE A 55 -13.03 -21.69 -7.34
N GLY A 56 -13.94 -20.75 -7.21
CA GLY A 56 -15.21 -20.75 -7.94
C GLY A 56 -15.90 -19.39 -7.89
N THR A 57 -17.18 -19.38 -8.25
CA THR A 57 -18.02 -18.18 -8.20
C THR A 57 -19.24 -18.39 -7.30
N TRP A 58 -19.68 -17.36 -6.60
CA TRP A 58 -20.92 -17.35 -5.81
C TRP A 58 -21.53 -15.95 -5.83
N ASN A 59 -22.80 -15.83 -6.22
CA ASN A 59 -23.48 -14.53 -6.40
C ASN A 59 -22.65 -13.54 -7.24
N ASP A 60 -22.16 -13.99 -8.40
CA ASP A 60 -21.31 -13.25 -9.33
C ASP A 60 -19.96 -12.74 -8.77
N LEU A 61 -19.60 -13.14 -7.55
CA LEU A 61 -18.27 -12.88 -6.99
C LEU A 61 -17.38 -14.11 -7.10
N PRO A 62 -16.07 -13.92 -7.36
CA PRO A 62 -15.10 -14.99 -7.17
C PRO A 62 -15.00 -15.34 -5.67
N VAL A 63 -14.96 -16.63 -5.36
CA VAL A 63 -14.90 -17.15 -3.98
C VAL A 63 -13.89 -18.29 -3.87
N LEU A 64 -13.33 -18.44 -2.67
CA LEU A 64 -12.47 -19.56 -2.29
C LEU A 64 -13.25 -20.55 -1.42
N PHE A 65 -12.92 -21.83 -1.50
CA PHE A 65 -13.54 -22.90 -0.68
C PHE A 65 -15.07 -22.91 -0.81
N ARG A 66 -15.55 -22.90 -2.06
CA ARG A 66 -16.99 -22.93 -2.39
C ARG A 66 -17.67 -24.20 -1.86
N THR A 67 -18.89 -24.04 -1.40
CA THR A 67 -19.82 -25.13 -1.04
C THR A 67 -21.13 -24.99 -1.82
N ASP A 68 -22.06 -25.93 -1.63
CA ASP A 68 -23.39 -25.85 -2.24
C ASP A 68 -24.25 -24.71 -1.69
N HIS A 69 -23.88 -24.17 -0.52
CA HIS A 69 -24.65 -23.16 0.21
C HIS A 69 -23.90 -21.84 0.41
N GLY A 70 -22.74 -21.66 -0.24
CA GLY A 70 -21.93 -20.47 -0.10
C GLY A 70 -20.45 -20.76 -0.31
N HIS A 71 -19.63 -20.18 0.56
CA HIS A 71 -18.19 -20.40 0.58
C HIS A 71 -17.65 -20.19 2.00
N ASP A 72 -16.51 -20.80 2.30
CA ASP A 72 -15.81 -20.56 3.56
C ASP A 72 -15.13 -19.17 3.52
N LEU A 73 -15.90 -18.16 3.90
CA LEU A 73 -15.48 -16.76 3.90
C LEU A 73 -14.27 -16.54 4.80
N PHE A 74 -14.19 -17.21 5.95
CA PHE A 74 -13.10 -17.00 6.90
C PHE A 74 -11.82 -17.70 6.45
N ALA A 75 -11.89 -18.94 5.95
CA ALA A 75 -10.74 -19.61 5.37
C ALA A 75 -10.23 -18.88 4.11
N GLY A 76 -11.13 -18.43 3.23
CA GLY A 76 -10.77 -17.67 2.03
C GLY A 76 -10.11 -16.33 2.37
N THR A 77 -10.66 -15.60 3.34
CA THR A 77 -10.07 -14.36 3.83
C THR A 77 -8.71 -14.61 4.47
N PHE A 78 -8.59 -15.63 5.32
CA PHE A 78 -7.34 -15.96 5.97
C PHE A 78 -6.26 -16.39 4.97
N TYR A 79 -6.60 -17.20 3.96
CA TYR A 79 -5.69 -17.56 2.86
C TYR A 79 -5.11 -16.32 2.16
N LEU A 80 -5.96 -15.35 1.81
CA LEU A 80 -5.54 -14.14 1.09
C LEU A 80 -4.74 -13.17 1.96
N LEU A 81 -5.16 -12.96 3.22
CA LEU A 81 -4.53 -11.98 4.11
C LEU A 81 -3.27 -12.51 4.81
N SER A 82 -3.12 -13.82 4.97
CA SER A 82 -1.89 -14.43 5.48
C SER A 82 -0.75 -14.46 4.45
N LEU A 83 -1.04 -14.11 3.19
CA LEU A 83 -0.08 -14.12 2.07
C LEU A 83 0.54 -15.50 1.82
N VAL A 84 -0.16 -16.58 2.17
CA VAL A 84 0.34 -17.96 1.96
C VAL A 84 0.69 -18.23 0.49
N ASN A 85 -0.06 -17.64 -0.43
CA ASN A 85 0.20 -17.72 -1.86
C ASN A 85 1.51 -17.04 -2.28
N GLU A 86 1.97 -16.02 -1.56
CA GLU A 86 3.27 -15.38 -1.82
C GLU A 86 4.42 -16.20 -1.26
N ILE A 87 4.26 -16.75 -0.04
CA ILE A 87 5.29 -17.59 0.61
C ILE A 87 5.59 -18.84 -0.24
N GLY A 88 4.57 -19.46 -0.82
CA GLY A 88 4.73 -20.63 -1.70
C GLY A 88 5.30 -20.32 -3.09
N THR A 89 5.37 -19.05 -3.52
CA THR A 89 5.80 -18.70 -4.87
C THR A 89 7.32 -18.48 -4.93
N THR A 90 8.01 -19.23 -5.79
CA THR A 90 9.48 -19.16 -5.93
C THR A 90 9.96 -18.28 -7.10
N ASP A 91 9.10 -17.95 -8.05
CA ASP A 91 9.42 -17.07 -9.18
C ASP A 91 9.89 -15.69 -8.71
N ARG A 92 10.95 -15.17 -9.35
CA ARG A 92 11.52 -13.86 -9.05
C ARG A 92 11.84 -13.13 -10.34
N ASP A 93 11.55 -11.82 -10.38
CA ASP A 93 12.03 -10.93 -11.42
C ASP A 93 13.50 -10.53 -11.20
N ASP A 94 14.05 -9.71 -12.09
CA ASP A 94 15.43 -9.19 -12.02
C ASP A 94 15.72 -8.41 -10.72
N HIS A 95 14.69 -7.99 -10.00
CA HIS A 95 14.79 -7.27 -8.74
C HIS A 95 14.59 -8.17 -7.50
N GLY A 96 14.34 -9.46 -7.70
CA GLY A 96 14.06 -10.39 -6.60
C GLY A 96 12.66 -10.24 -6.02
N ARG A 97 11.71 -9.70 -6.79
CA ARG A 97 10.29 -9.58 -6.40
C ARG A 97 9.49 -10.68 -7.06
N ILE A 98 8.35 -11.04 -6.49
CA ILE A 98 7.42 -11.97 -7.14
C ILE A 98 6.75 -11.25 -8.32
N PRO A 99 6.89 -11.74 -9.57
CA PRO A 99 6.17 -11.20 -10.72
C PRO A 99 4.67 -11.30 -10.53
N ALA A 100 3.90 -10.28 -10.96
CA ALA A 100 2.46 -10.27 -10.72
C ALA A 100 1.75 -11.50 -11.33
N ASN A 101 2.13 -11.92 -12.53
CA ASN A 101 1.55 -13.09 -13.22
C ASN A 101 1.86 -14.45 -12.53
N ALA A 102 2.86 -14.49 -11.65
CA ALA A 102 3.18 -15.67 -10.85
C ALA A 102 2.24 -15.84 -9.64
N LEU A 103 1.46 -14.81 -9.28
CA LEU A 103 0.50 -14.91 -8.18
C LEU A 103 -0.85 -15.48 -8.63
N PHE A 104 -1.37 -16.42 -7.84
CA PHE A 104 -2.71 -16.97 -8.00
C PHE A 104 -3.78 -15.88 -8.02
N THR A 105 -3.68 -14.86 -7.15
CA THR A 105 -4.64 -13.74 -7.08
C THR A 105 -4.76 -12.99 -8.41
N VAL A 106 -3.66 -12.90 -9.16
CA VAL A 106 -3.65 -12.26 -10.48
C VAL A 106 -4.23 -13.19 -11.53
N ARG A 107 -3.79 -14.45 -11.59
CA ARG A 107 -4.27 -15.42 -12.59
C ARG A 107 -5.77 -15.71 -12.49
N SER A 108 -6.32 -15.65 -11.29
CA SER A 108 -7.75 -15.88 -11.00
C SER A 108 -8.61 -14.62 -11.11
N GLY A 109 -8.02 -13.44 -11.37
CA GLY A 109 -8.73 -12.16 -11.41
C GLY A 109 -9.13 -11.58 -10.06
N LEU A 110 -8.81 -12.26 -8.94
CA LEU A 110 -9.06 -11.76 -7.58
C LEU A 110 -8.36 -10.42 -7.31
N ALA A 111 -7.20 -10.18 -7.93
CA ALA A 111 -6.44 -8.95 -7.76
C ALA A 111 -7.07 -7.73 -8.45
N ASP A 112 -8.10 -7.91 -9.28
CA ASP A 112 -8.72 -6.78 -10.01
C ASP A 112 -9.77 -6.05 -9.16
N ARG A 113 -10.19 -6.65 -8.05
CA ARG A 113 -11.27 -6.17 -7.17
C ARG A 113 -10.86 -6.31 -5.70
N PRO A 114 -11.41 -5.50 -4.79
CA PRO A 114 -11.20 -5.69 -3.36
C PRO A 114 -12.12 -6.82 -2.84
N VAL A 115 -11.93 -8.04 -3.36
CA VAL A 115 -12.85 -9.17 -3.19
C VAL A 115 -13.11 -9.50 -1.71
N VAL A 116 -12.09 -9.41 -0.86
CA VAL A 116 -12.25 -9.66 0.59
C VAL A 116 -13.19 -8.63 1.22
N ASP A 117 -13.11 -7.37 0.78
CA ASP A 117 -14.01 -6.31 1.22
C ASP A 117 -15.43 -6.51 0.66
N GLU A 118 -15.56 -7.01 -0.58
CA GLU A 118 -16.85 -7.38 -1.17
C GLU A 118 -17.52 -8.52 -0.37
N TRP A 119 -16.76 -9.54 0.03
CA TRP A 119 -17.25 -10.62 0.91
C TRP A 119 -17.67 -10.08 2.27
N ALA A 120 -16.90 -9.16 2.87
CA ALA A 120 -17.26 -8.54 4.13
C ALA A 120 -18.59 -7.75 4.01
N MET A 121 -18.80 -7.03 2.90
CA MET A 121 -20.06 -6.34 2.63
C MET A 121 -21.24 -7.30 2.42
N GLN A 122 -21.03 -8.43 1.74
CA GLN A 122 -22.06 -9.48 1.64
C GLN A 122 -22.43 -10.06 3.01
N LEU A 123 -21.44 -10.30 3.87
CA LEU A 123 -21.69 -10.77 5.23
C LEU A 123 -22.48 -9.74 6.05
N ALA A 124 -22.12 -8.46 5.94
CA ALA A 124 -22.83 -7.37 6.59
C ALA A 124 -24.31 -7.32 6.16
N ALA A 125 -24.57 -7.42 4.85
CA ALA A 125 -25.93 -7.45 4.32
C ALA A 125 -26.72 -8.68 4.82
N ALA A 126 -26.09 -9.85 4.90
CA ALA A 126 -26.73 -11.05 5.45
C ALA A 126 -27.09 -10.89 6.94
N ILE A 127 -26.22 -10.24 7.73
CA ILE A 127 -26.50 -9.90 9.13
C ILE A 127 -27.67 -8.94 9.24
N GLU A 128 -27.69 -7.85 8.47
CA GLU A 128 -28.79 -6.87 8.48
C GLU A 128 -30.11 -7.49 8.02
N GLN A 129 -30.08 -8.42 7.06
CA GLN A 129 -31.26 -9.14 6.61
C GLN A 129 -31.80 -10.10 7.69
N CYS A 130 -30.92 -10.84 8.37
CA CYS A 130 -31.31 -11.76 9.44
C CYS A 130 -31.71 -11.02 10.73
N TYR A 131 -31.14 -9.83 10.96
CA TYR A 131 -31.32 -9.02 12.15
C TYR A 131 -31.59 -7.54 11.79
N PRO A 132 -32.83 -7.19 11.35
CA PRO A 132 -33.13 -5.85 10.83
C PRO A 132 -32.95 -4.67 11.81
N SER A 133 -32.91 -4.95 13.12
CA SER A 133 -32.64 -3.94 14.16
C SER A 133 -31.15 -3.67 14.36
N PHE A 134 -30.26 -4.46 13.74
CA PHE A 134 -28.81 -4.30 13.85
C PHE A 134 -28.32 -3.15 12.96
N THR A 135 -27.67 -2.17 13.59
CA THR A 135 -27.08 -0.99 12.90
C THR A 135 -25.59 -0.83 13.26
N GLY A 136 -24.89 -1.96 13.40
CA GLY A 136 -23.52 -1.99 13.93
C GLY A 136 -22.40 -1.85 12.89
N VAL A 137 -22.71 -1.84 11.59
CA VAL A 137 -21.68 -1.74 10.53
C VAL A 137 -21.11 -0.32 10.49
N LYS A 138 -19.84 -0.16 10.86
CA LYS A 138 -19.14 1.13 10.94
C LYS A 138 -17.95 1.15 10.00
N ARG A 139 -18.25 1.27 8.70
CA ARG A 139 -17.26 1.27 7.63
C ARG A 139 -17.42 2.52 6.76
N THR A 140 -16.32 3.23 6.53
CA THR A 140 -16.29 4.52 5.82
C THR A 140 -15.17 4.54 4.79
N TYR A 141 -15.47 5.02 3.59
CA TYR A 141 -14.44 5.28 2.60
C TYR A 141 -13.39 6.27 3.14
N ARG A 142 -12.11 6.03 2.83
CA ARG A 142 -11.00 6.92 3.17
C ARG A 142 -10.02 7.02 2.01
N HIS A 143 -9.38 8.18 1.86
CA HIS A 143 -8.28 8.39 0.92
C HIS A 143 -6.97 8.67 1.65
N VAL A 144 -5.95 7.85 1.33
CA VAL A 144 -4.58 8.01 1.79
C VAL A 144 -3.68 8.33 0.60
N ALA A 145 -3.14 9.54 0.58
CA ALA A 145 -2.19 9.97 -0.43
C ALA A 145 -0.76 9.70 0.06
N THR A 146 0.03 8.98 -0.73
CA THR A 146 1.42 8.68 -0.35
C THR A 146 2.39 9.12 -1.44
N LEU A 147 3.55 9.63 -1.04
CA LEU A 147 4.61 10.07 -1.94
C LEU A 147 5.94 9.39 -1.56
N ASP A 148 6.47 8.63 -2.52
CA ASP A 148 7.78 8.02 -2.43
C ASP A 148 8.81 9.04 -2.92
N VAL A 149 9.70 9.43 -2.01
CA VAL A 149 10.72 10.45 -2.25
C VAL A 149 12.05 9.75 -2.47
N ASP A 150 12.21 9.20 -3.67
CA ASP A 150 13.45 8.55 -4.12
C ASP A 150 14.59 9.54 -4.23
N ASN A 151 14.27 10.78 -4.63
CA ASN A 151 15.23 11.78 -5.08
C ASN A 151 14.88 13.17 -4.56
N LEU A 152 14.83 13.34 -3.23
CA LEU A 152 14.44 14.61 -2.58
C LEU A 152 15.00 15.89 -3.23
N LEU A 153 16.22 15.82 -3.78
CA LEU A 153 16.82 16.86 -4.61
C LEU A 153 17.33 16.30 -5.93
N ARG A 154 17.07 17.02 -7.03
CA ARG A 154 17.61 16.69 -8.34
C ARG A 154 19.07 17.09 -8.49
N TYR A 155 19.44 18.27 -7.98
CA TYR A 155 20.75 18.87 -8.23
C TYR A 155 21.53 19.26 -6.96
N ALA A 156 20.91 19.99 -6.02
CA ALA A 156 21.65 20.65 -4.93
C ALA A 156 22.32 19.66 -3.95
N GLY A 157 21.64 18.56 -3.61
CA GLY A 157 22.14 17.54 -2.67
C GLY A 157 23.02 16.46 -3.31
N ARG A 158 23.44 16.61 -4.57
CA ARG A 158 24.21 15.60 -5.31
C ARG A 158 25.72 15.83 -5.22
N PRO A 159 26.54 14.75 -5.20
CA PRO A 159 28.00 14.87 -5.28
C PRO A 159 28.44 15.67 -6.50
N LEU A 160 29.43 16.56 -6.33
CA LEU A 160 29.91 17.46 -7.39
C LEU A 160 30.41 16.70 -8.63
N VAL A 161 31.08 15.55 -8.44
CA VAL A 161 31.57 14.71 -9.54
C VAL A 161 30.44 14.24 -10.46
N ARG A 162 29.27 13.86 -9.91
CA ARG A 162 28.10 13.49 -10.71
C ARG A 162 27.55 14.69 -11.48
N ALA A 163 27.54 15.87 -10.87
CA ALA A 163 27.08 17.10 -11.52
C ALA A 163 27.99 17.51 -12.70
N VAL A 164 29.30 17.37 -12.55
CA VAL A 164 30.28 17.63 -13.63
C VAL A 164 30.11 16.60 -14.75
N GLY A 165 30.07 15.30 -14.44
CA GLY A 165 29.87 14.26 -15.44
C GLY A 165 28.55 14.42 -16.23
N ALA A 166 27.45 14.72 -15.53
CA ALA A 166 26.17 15.00 -16.16
C ALA A 166 26.21 16.27 -17.03
N THR A 167 27.02 17.27 -16.66
CA THR A 167 27.23 18.49 -17.46
C THR A 167 27.94 18.18 -18.76
N LEU A 168 29.04 17.43 -18.72
CA LEU A 168 29.75 17.03 -19.93
C LEU A 168 28.82 16.25 -20.86
N ASN A 169 28.10 15.26 -20.33
CA ASN A 169 27.15 14.47 -21.10
C ASN A 169 26.01 15.32 -21.72
N ASP A 170 25.48 16.30 -20.99
CA ASP A 170 24.44 17.19 -21.53
C ASP A 170 24.97 18.16 -22.57
N LEU A 171 26.20 18.66 -22.43
CA LEU A 171 26.87 19.47 -23.44
C LEU A 171 27.05 18.67 -24.74
N PHE A 172 27.53 17.42 -24.64
CA PHE A 172 27.64 16.53 -25.80
C PHE A 172 26.30 16.24 -26.49
N ARG A 173 25.19 16.25 -25.73
CA ARG A 173 23.82 16.07 -26.24
C ARG A 173 23.12 17.38 -26.60
N GLY A 174 23.80 18.53 -26.53
CA GLY A 174 23.21 19.84 -26.83
C GLY A 174 22.16 20.34 -25.84
N ARG A 175 22.06 19.77 -24.64
CA ARG A 175 21.04 20.10 -23.62
C ARG A 175 21.46 21.28 -22.73
N LEU A 176 21.68 22.44 -23.35
CA LEU A 176 22.20 23.63 -22.66
C LEU A 176 21.29 24.15 -21.53
N THR A 177 19.97 24.01 -21.69
CA THR A 177 18.98 24.38 -20.66
C THR A 177 19.14 23.56 -19.38
N SER A 178 19.35 22.24 -19.50
CA SER A 178 19.60 21.35 -18.36
C SER A 178 20.92 21.67 -17.66
N VAL A 179 21.95 22.08 -18.42
CA VAL A 179 23.23 22.55 -17.84
C VAL A 179 23.02 23.80 -17.02
N ALA A 180 22.38 24.83 -17.60
CA ALA A 180 22.12 26.09 -16.90
C ALA A 180 21.28 25.86 -15.63
N ASP A 181 20.19 25.08 -15.74
CA ASP A 181 19.31 24.78 -14.60
C ASP A 181 20.05 24.08 -13.46
N ARG A 182 20.89 23.08 -13.77
CA ARG A 182 21.71 22.38 -12.78
C ARG A 182 22.57 23.34 -11.97
N TRP A 183 23.30 24.24 -12.64
CA TRP A 183 24.24 25.13 -11.95
C TRP A 183 23.54 26.28 -11.23
N LEU A 184 22.42 26.79 -11.76
CA LEU A 184 21.58 27.78 -11.07
C LEU A 184 20.95 27.21 -9.79
N VAL A 185 20.51 25.94 -9.81
CA VAL A 185 19.97 25.29 -8.61
C VAL A 185 21.07 25.01 -7.59
N ARG A 186 22.24 24.54 -8.05
CA ARG A 186 23.38 24.26 -7.15
C ARG A 186 23.99 25.51 -6.52
N SER A 187 23.97 26.65 -7.20
CA SER A 187 24.42 27.92 -6.64
C SER A 187 23.43 28.54 -5.65
N GLY A 188 22.21 27.99 -5.56
CA GLY A 188 21.12 28.56 -4.78
C GLY A 188 20.39 29.73 -5.46
N ALA A 189 20.80 30.12 -6.68
CA ALA A 189 20.12 31.15 -7.46
C ALA A 189 18.71 30.72 -7.90
N ARG A 190 18.42 29.42 -7.91
CA ARG A 190 17.10 28.84 -8.18
C ARG A 190 16.77 27.73 -7.18
N GLY A 191 15.51 27.63 -6.75
CA GLY A 191 15.04 26.49 -5.96
C GLY A 191 14.95 25.20 -6.77
N ASP A 192 15.27 24.07 -6.15
CA ASP A 192 15.15 22.74 -6.76
C ASP A 192 13.66 22.37 -6.93
N ARG A 193 13.24 22.02 -8.15
CA ARG A 193 11.82 21.75 -8.45
C ARG A 193 11.30 20.48 -7.79
N TYR A 194 12.16 19.54 -7.41
CA TYR A 194 11.73 18.31 -6.74
C TYR A 194 11.10 18.60 -5.37
N LEU A 195 11.50 19.69 -4.71
CA LEU A 195 10.86 20.15 -3.47
C LEU A 195 9.39 20.57 -3.68
N ARG A 196 8.98 20.90 -4.92
CA ARG A 196 7.57 21.23 -5.22
C ARG A 196 6.63 20.05 -5.05
N ALA A 197 7.14 18.81 -5.17
CA ALA A 197 6.35 17.62 -4.91
C ALA A 197 5.90 17.57 -3.44
N LEU A 198 6.80 17.89 -2.52
CA LEU A 198 6.52 17.99 -1.08
C LEU A 198 5.51 19.10 -0.80
N ASP A 199 5.69 20.28 -1.42
CA ASP A 199 4.74 21.38 -1.27
C ASP A 199 3.37 21.02 -1.84
N LEU A 200 3.31 20.24 -2.93
CA LEU A 200 2.05 19.82 -3.55
C LEU A 200 1.27 18.89 -2.64
N ILE A 201 1.89 17.82 -2.14
CA ILE A 201 1.20 16.92 -1.21
C ILE A 201 0.83 17.63 0.09
N ALA A 202 1.67 18.54 0.61
CA ALA A 202 1.33 19.36 1.77
C ALA A 202 0.09 20.23 1.52
N ARG A 203 -0.03 20.87 0.35
CA ARG A 203 -1.23 21.65 -0.02
C ARG A 203 -2.48 20.79 -0.16
N CYS A 204 -2.35 19.57 -0.66
CA CYS A 204 -3.45 18.64 -0.85
C CYS A 204 -3.82 17.86 0.42
N SER A 205 -2.92 17.78 1.41
CA SER A 205 -3.08 17.00 2.64
C SER A 205 -4.43 17.23 3.36
N PRO A 206 -4.94 18.48 3.50
CA PRO A 206 -6.24 18.71 4.14
C PRO A 206 -7.45 18.14 3.39
N GLN A 207 -7.27 17.64 2.16
CA GLN A 207 -8.32 17.03 1.35
C GLN A 207 -8.29 15.50 1.41
N CYS A 208 -7.28 14.92 2.05
CA CYS A 208 -7.11 13.48 2.24
C CYS A 208 -7.39 13.14 3.71
N ASP A 209 -7.80 11.90 4.00
CA ASP A 209 -7.87 11.40 5.38
C ASP A 209 -6.48 11.26 6.00
N ARG A 210 -5.48 10.98 5.15
CA ARG A 210 -4.09 10.80 5.57
C ARG A 210 -3.13 11.11 4.42
N SER A 211 -1.98 11.70 4.73
CA SER A 211 -0.91 11.95 3.76
C SER A 211 0.44 11.53 4.32
N ILE A 212 1.24 10.79 3.53
CA ILE A 212 2.50 10.20 4.00
C ILE A 212 3.62 10.44 2.98
N LEU A 213 4.79 10.86 3.45
CA LEU A 213 6.04 10.88 2.70
C LEU A 213 6.94 9.72 3.11
N PHE A 214 7.35 8.86 2.18
CA PHE A 214 8.39 7.86 2.42
C PHE A 214 9.73 8.39 1.92
N LEU A 215 10.72 8.52 2.80
CA LEU A 215 11.98 9.20 2.50
C LEU A 215 13.15 8.23 2.32
N LEU A 216 13.76 8.24 1.13
CA LEU A 216 15.01 7.52 0.86
C LEU A 216 16.20 8.42 1.22
N LEU A 217 16.82 8.15 2.38
CA LEU A 217 17.92 8.97 2.89
C LEU A 217 19.31 8.41 2.66
N LYS A 218 19.42 7.14 2.23
CA LYS A 218 20.70 6.47 1.98
C LYS A 218 20.66 5.67 0.68
N GLY A 219 21.86 5.41 0.16
CA GLY A 219 22.09 4.61 -1.04
C GLY A 219 22.71 5.43 -2.16
N ASN A 220 23.81 4.92 -2.70
CA ASN A 220 24.59 5.55 -3.77
C ASN A 220 24.92 4.57 -4.92
N GLY A 221 24.20 3.44 -4.99
CA GLY A 221 24.37 2.37 -5.96
C GLY A 221 23.62 2.59 -7.27
N ALA A 222 23.34 1.49 -7.99
CA ALA A 222 22.64 1.51 -9.28
C ALA A 222 21.14 1.83 -9.15
N TYR A 223 20.53 1.44 -8.03
CA TYR A 223 19.08 1.60 -7.79
C TYR A 223 18.76 2.75 -6.84
N ASP A 224 19.65 3.03 -5.87
CA ASP A 224 19.46 4.10 -4.91
C ASP A 224 20.35 5.29 -5.20
N HIS A 225 19.75 6.47 -5.22
CA HIS A 225 20.44 7.72 -5.39
C HIS A 225 19.93 8.72 -4.34
N ALA A 226 20.15 8.45 -3.07
CA ALA A 226 19.76 9.40 -2.03
C ALA A 226 20.54 10.73 -2.18
N ALA A 227 19.86 11.84 -1.93
CA ALA A 227 20.46 13.17 -1.88
C ALA A 227 20.74 13.57 -0.44
N HIS A 228 21.82 14.33 -0.22
CA HIS A 228 22.05 14.92 1.09
C HIS A 228 20.95 15.93 1.43
N LEU A 229 20.46 15.89 2.67
CA LEU A 229 19.46 16.83 3.19
C LEU A 229 20.07 18.23 3.33
N THR A 230 19.67 19.15 2.43
CA THR A 230 20.02 20.58 2.51
C THR A 230 19.06 21.33 3.45
N PRO A 231 19.41 22.55 3.90
CA PRO A 231 18.50 23.37 4.70
C PRO A 231 17.14 23.64 4.02
N SER A 232 17.12 23.84 2.69
CA SER A 232 15.88 24.02 1.93
C SER A 232 15.00 22.77 1.90
N ALA A 233 15.62 21.59 1.82
CA ALA A 233 14.91 20.32 1.88
C ALA A 233 14.31 20.09 3.27
N LEU A 234 15.09 20.31 4.33
CA LEU A 234 14.62 20.24 5.71
C LEU A 234 13.47 21.23 5.97
N HIS A 235 13.57 22.46 5.45
CA HIS A 235 12.50 23.45 5.57
C HIS A 235 11.21 23.00 4.85
N SER A 236 11.32 22.39 3.66
CA SER A 236 10.16 21.88 2.92
C SER A 236 9.51 20.68 3.62
N LEU A 237 10.32 19.79 4.19
CA LEU A 237 9.84 18.70 5.05
C LEU A 237 9.14 19.23 6.32
N GLY A 238 9.67 20.31 6.92
CA GLY A 238 9.02 21.01 8.03
C GLY A 238 7.63 21.51 7.65
N ARG A 239 7.49 22.20 6.51
CA ARG A 239 6.17 22.65 6.01
C ARG A 239 5.21 21.49 5.76
N ALA A 240 5.69 20.36 5.24
CA ALA A 240 4.86 19.18 5.04
C ALA A 240 4.33 18.65 6.38
N ARG A 241 5.18 18.56 7.41
CA ARG A 241 4.76 18.19 8.76
C ARG A 241 3.76 19.17 9.36
N ASP A 242 4.00 20.48 9.19
CA ASP A 242 3.08 21.52 9.67
C ASP A 242 1.70 21.42 8.99
N ALA A 243 1.63 20.87 7.77
CA ALA A 243 0.41 20.56 7.05
C ALA A 243 -0.19 19.18 7.41
N GLY A 244 0.32 18.51 8.44
CA GLY A 244 -0.17 17.20 8.91
C GLY A 244 0.32 16.01 8.08
N VAL A 245 1.33 16.18 7.22
CA VAL A 245 1.89 15.07 6.45
C VAL A 245 2.85 14.25 7.32
N GLU A 246 2.61 12.95 7.40
CA GLU A 246 3.43 12.01 8.15
C GLU A 246 4.70 11.64 7.39
N LEU A 247 5.77 11.29 8.11
CA LEU A 247 7.05 10.93 7.54
C LEU A 247 7.38 9.46 7.87
N GLY A 248 7.58 8.65 6.84
CA GLY A 248 7.97 7.26 6.91
C GLY A 248 9.35 6.99 6.33
N LEU A 249 9.89 5.84 6.70
CA LEU A 249 11.14 5.32 6.16
C LEU A 249 10.89 4.73 4.77
N HIS A 250 11.73 5.08 3.79
CA HIS A 250 11.83 4.37 2.51
C HIS A 250 13.15 3.59 2.47
N PRO A 251 13.21 2.37 3.02
CA PRO A 251 14.46 1.63 3.10
C PRO A 251 15.06 1.40 1.72
N SER A 252 16.38 1.57 1.59
CA SER A 252 17.09 1.43 0.32
C SER A 252 17.02 0.02 -0.26
N TYR A 253 17.34 -0.14 -1.54
CA TYR A 253 17.19 -1.37 -2.29
C TYR A 253 17.81 -2.62 -1.62
N LEU A 254 18.98 -2.45 -0.97
CA LEU A 254 19.70 -3.54 -0.31
C LEU A 254 19.28 -3.79 1.14
N SER A 255 18.50 -2.88 1.74
CA SER A 255 18.11 -2.95 3.16
C SER A 255 17.23 -4.16 3.48
N SER A 256 16.39 -4.60 2.54
CA SER A 256 15.53 -5.79 2.72
C SER A 256 16.29 -7.11 2.79
N SER A 257 17.61 -7.08 2.60
CA SER A 257 18.52 -8.20 2.80
C SER A 257 19.63 -7.88 3.82
N SER A 258 19.57 -6.73 4.50
CA SER A 258 20.58 -6.26 5.46
C SER A 258 19.95 -5.50 6.64
N VAL A 259 19.83 -6.22 7.75
CA VAL A 259 19.35 -5.67 9.04
C VAL A 259 20.18 -4.46 9.48
N GLU A 260 21.51 -4.57 9.37
CA GLU A 260 22.43 -3.49 9.73
C GLU A 260 22.15 -2.21 8.92
N LEU A 261 21.93 -2.33 7.61
CA LEU A 261 21.63 -1.19 6.75
C LEU A 261 20.28 -0.56 7.12
N LEU A 262 19.25 -1.38 7.37
CA LEU A 262 17.94 -0.93 7.78
C LEU A 262 17.99 -0.15 9.12
N TYR A 263 18.74 -0.65 10.10
CA TYR A 263 18.97 0.08 11.38
C TYR A 263 19.68 1.41 11.16
N GLN A 264 20.73 1.44 10.34
CA GLN A 264 21.47 2.67 10.04
C GLN A 264 20.58 3.72 9.35
N GLU A 265 19.69 3.29 8.46
CA GLU A 265 18.75 4.17 7.75
C GLU A 265 17.66 4.71 8.67
N SER A 266 17.09 3.86 9.52
CA SER A 266 16.13 4.27 10.55
C SER A 266 16.76 5.25 11.55
N ALA A 267 17.97 4.97 12.02
CA ALA A 267 18.70 5.85 12.93
C ALA A 267 19.02 7.22 12.28
N LEU A 268 19.40 7.23 11.00
CA LEU A 268 19.63 8.47 10.25
C LEU A 268 18.35 9.30 10.12
N LEU A 269 17.22 8.66 9.82
CA LEU A 269 15.92 9.33 9.71
C LEU A 269 15.55 9.99 11.06
N LYS A 270 15.71 9.26 12.16
CA LYS A 270 15.50 9.76 13.53
C LYS A 270 16.42 10.93 13.86
N ASP A 271 17.72 10.82 13.59
CA ASP A 271 18.72 11.88 13.84
C ASP A 271 18.36 13.19 13.10
N ARG A 272 17.96 13.08 11.83
CA ARG A 272 17.75 14.26 10.98
C ARG A 272 16.38 14.90 11.13
N LEU A 273 15.35 14.14 11.53
CA LEU A 273 13.96 14.60 11.54
C LEU A 273 13.31 14.59 12.94
N GLY A 274 13.99 14.03 13.95
CA GLY A 274 13.64 14.18 15.37
C GLY A 274 12.40 13.40 15.83
N SER A 275 11.99 12.34 15.12
CA SER A 275 10.88 11.47 15.51
C SER A 275 11.24 9.99 15.38
N ASP A 276 10.65 9.14 16.22
CA ASP A 276 10.60 7.72 15.94
C ASP A 276 9.65 7.50 14.76
N HIS A 277 10.12 6.76 13.75
CA HIS A 277 9.36 6.53 12.52
C HIS A 277 8.80 5.11 12.55
N HIS A 278 7.47 5.03 12.60
CA HIS A 278 6.74 3.77 12.70
C HIS A 278 6.15 3.30 11.37
N LEU A 279 6.43 4.04 10.29
CA LEU A 279 5.92 3.78 8.95
C LEU A 279 7.07 3.38 8.04
N SER A 280 6.86 2.35 7.23
CA SER A 280 7.82 1.87 6.25
C SER A 280 7.16 1.60 4.90
N ARG A 281 7.90 1.86 3.82
CA ARG A 281 7.63 1.35 2.48
C ARG A 281 8.95 0.97 1.84
N GLN A 282 9.11 -0.27 1.40
CA GLN A 282 10.33 -0.76 0.76
C GLN A 282 10.52 -0.12 -0.61
N HIS A 283 11.72 0.39 -0.89
CA HIS A 283 12.07 0.83 -2.23
C HIS A 283 11.95 -0.34 -3.22
N PHE A 284 11.41 -0.05 -4.41
CA PHE A 284 11.03 -1.04 -5.44
C PHE A 284 9.92 -2.03 -5.02
N LEU A 285 9.28 -1.85 -3.85
CA LEU A 285 8.39 -2.83 -3.22
C LEU A 285 9.08 -4.18 -2.97
N ARG A 286 10.40 -4.13 -2.70
CA ARG A 286 11.23 -5.31 -2.55
C ARG A 286 11.30 -5.75 -1.09
N TRP A 287 10.61 -6.83 -0.78
CA TRP A 287 10.67 -7.48 0.53
C TRP A 287 10.86 -8.99 0.42
N ASN A 288 11.28 -9.62 1.51
CA ASN A 288 11.37 -11.07 1.65
C ASN A 288 10.48 -11.50 2.81
N LEU A 289 9.41 -12.25 2.53
CA LEU A 289 8.55 -12.82 3.57
C LEU A 289 9.17 -14.10 4.13
N PRO A 290 9.07 -14.35 5.46
CA PRO A 290 8.59 -13.43 6.50
C PRO A 290 9.69 -12.46 7.02
N GLY A 291 10.95 -12.65 6.60
CA GLY A 291 12.13 -12.00 7.18
C GLY A 291 12.07 -10.48 7.29
N THR A 292 11.69 -9.77 6.23
CA THR A 292 11.59 -8.30 6.21
C THR A 292 10.53 -7.80 7.20
N LEU A 293 9.35 -8.44 7.26
CA LEU A 293 8.28 -8.02 8.17
C LEU A 293 8.65 -8.25 9.64
N ARG A 294 9.33 -9.36 9.95
CA ARG A 294 9.87 -9.62 11.29
C ARG A 294 10.88 -8.56 11.73
N GLN A 295 11.78 -8.17 10.83
CA GLN A 295 12.79 -7.15 11.09
C GLN A 295 12.14 -5.80 11.37
N LEU A 296 11.19 -5.37 10.53
CA LEU A 296 10.43 -4.13 10.74
C LEU A 296 9.70 -4.15 12.09
N SER A 297 9.05 -5.27 12.43
CA SER A 297 8.36 -5.44 13.72
C SER A 297 9.32 -5.31 14.90
N THR A 298 10.51 -5.91 14.83
CA THR A 298 11.54 -5.82 15.88
C THR A 298 12.08 -4.39 16.03
N MET A 299 12.08 -3.62 14.95
CA MET A 299 12.47 -2.20 14.97
C MET A 299 11.36 -1.27 15.48
N GLY A 300 10.18 -1.78 15.81
CA GLY A 300 9.06 -0.97 16.28
C GLY A 300 8.31 -0.25 15.16
N VAL A 301 8.47 -0.67 13.90
CA VAL A 301 7.60 -0.25 12.80
C VAL A 301 6.22 -0.85 13.03
N THR A 302 5.17 -0.03 12.94
CA THR A 302 3.78 -0.44 13.16
C THR A 302 2.97 -0.49 11.87
N GLU A 303 3.45 0.14 10.79
CA GLU A 303 2.79 0.11 9.49
C GLU A 303 3.77 -0.14 8.34
N GLU A 304 3.44 -1.08 7.46
CA GLU A 304 4.19 -1.38 6.24
C GLU A 304 3.29 -1.21 5.00
N HIS A 305 3.74 -0.38 4.08
CA HIS A 305 2.96 0.18 2.96
C HIS A 305 3.41 -0.33 1.58
N SER A 306 4.14 -1.45 1.52
CA SER A 306 4.64 -2.04 0.25
C SER A 306 3.69 -3.03 -0.41
N LEU A 307 2.57 -3.38 0.21
CA LEU A 307 1.68 -4.43 -0.28
C LEU A 307 0.89 -3.97 -1.51
N GLY A 308 1.51 -4.04 -2.68
CA GLY A 308 0.92 -3.67 -3.96
C GLY A 308 1.75 -4.19 -5.14
N PHE A 309 1.35 -3.81 -6.34
CA PHE A 309 2.02 -4.20 -7.57
C PHE A 309 2.94 -3.09 -8.08
N HIS A 310 4.11 -3.50 -8.57
CA HIS A 310 5.10 -2.58 -9.13
C HIS A 310 4.91 -2.33 -10.64
N ASP A 311 4.15 -3.22 -11.30
CA ASP A 311 4.02 -3.38 -12.75
C ASP A 311 2.58 -3.23 -13.25
N ARG A 312 1.61 -3.24 -12.36
CA ARG A 312 0.19 -3.13 -12.68
C ARG A 312 -0.59 -2.42 -11.59
N ALA A 313 -1.84 -2.07 -11.89
CA ALA A 313 -2.81 -1.75 -10.85
C ALA A 313 -3.59 -3.01 -10.42
N GLY A 314 -4.09 -3.00 -9.18
CA GLY A 314 -4.80 -4.11 -8.56
C GLY A 314 -4.53 -4.23 -7.06
N PHE A 315 -5.34 -5.04 -6.38
CA PHE A 315 -5.27 -5.34 -4.96
C PHE A 315 -4.47 -6.64 -4.75
N ARG A 316 -3.20 -6.53 -4.35
CA ARG A 316 -2.29 -7.68 -4.26
C ARG A 316 -2.79 -8.83 -3.37
N ALA A 317 -3.33 -8.48 -2.21
CA ALA A 317 -3.99 -9.39 -1.28
C ALA A 317 -5.53 -9.41 -1.43
N ALA A 318 -6.05 -8.97 -2.59
CA ALA A 318 -7.48 -8.85 -2.88
C ALA A 318 -8.29 -8.06 -1.84
N THR A 319 -7.63 -7.12 -1.15
CA THR A 319 -8.23 -6.23 -0.15
C THR A 319 -7.72 -4.80 -0.31
N CYS A 320 -8.56 -3.83 0.04
CA CYS A 320 -8.22 -2.43 0.23
C CYS A 320 -8.22 -2.01 1.71
N THR A 321 -8.59 -2.91 2.63
CA THR A 321 -8.56 -2.63 4.07
C THR A 321 -7.22 -3.02 4.68
N PRO A 322 -6.56 -2.14 5.44
CA PRO A 322 -5.38 -2.49 6.22
C PRO A 322 -5.66 -3.61 7.24
N PHE A 323 -4.72 -4.54 7.39
CA PHE A 323 -4.86 -5.71 8.26
C PHE A 323 -3.56 -6.02 8.99
N LEU A 324 -3.66 -6.66 10.17
CA LEU A 324 -2.49 -7.08 10.91
C LEU A 324 -1.84 -8.27 10.21
N TRP A 325 -0.53 -8.23 10.05
CA TRP A 325 0.22 -9.34 9.50
C TRP A 325 0.16 -10.55 10.44
N TYR A 326 -0.19 -11.71 9.90
CA TYR A 326 -0.14 -13.00 10.56
C TYR A 326 1.13 -13.75 10.15
N ASP A 327 1.98 -14.08 11.11
CA ASP A 327 3.20 -14.84 10.87
C ASP A 327 2.87 -16.34 10.85
N LEU A 328 2.59 -16.88 9.66
CA LEU A 328 2.20 -18.29 9.47
C LEU A 328 3.20 -19.30 10.04
N GLU A 329 4.51 -19.03 9.99
CA GLU A 329 5.49 -19.96 10.55
C GLU A 329 5.46 -19.98 12.10
N ARG A 330 4.97 -18.90 12.72
CA ARG A 330 4.88 -18.76 14.18
C ARG A 330 3.47 -18.95 14.72
N GLU A 331 2.46 -19.02 13.86
CA GLU A 331 1.04 -19.05 14.22
C GLU A 331 0.64 -17.87 15.13
N GLU A 332 1.16 -16.68 14.82
CA GLU A 332 1.02 -15.49 15.66
C GLU A 332 0.54 -14.26 14.85
N VAL A 333 -0.44 -13.54 15.41
CA VAL A 333 -0.80 -12.21 14.92
C VAL A 333 0.25 -11.21 15.41
N SER A 334 0.86 -10.47 14.48
CA SER A 334 1.81 -9.41 14.82
C SER A 334 1.12 -8.08 15.11
N ASN A 335 1.88 -7.12 15.67
CA ASN A 335 1.45 -5.72 15.80
C ASN A 335 1.70 -4.88 14.53
N LEU A 336 2.24 -5.48 13.46
CA LEU A 336 2.54 -4.79 12.20
C LEU A 336 1.30 -4.78 11.29
N MET A 337 0.82 -3.60 10.96
CA MET A 337 -0.29 -3.40 10.02
C MET A 337 0.24 -3.34 8.59
N LEU A 338 -0.27 -4.20 7.71
CA LEU A 338 -0.03 -4.07 6.27
C LEU A 338 -1.08 -3.14 5.66
N TRP A 339 -0.61 -2.14 4.93
CA TRP A 339 -1.43 -1.17 4.21
C TRP A 339 -1.35 -1.45 2.71
N PRO A 340 -2.35 -2.15 2.14
CA PRO A 340 -2.37 -2.41 0.71
C PRO A 340 -2.64 -1.13 -0.09
N PHE A 341 -2.06 -1.04 -1.28
CA PHE A 341 -2.40 -0.01 -2.25
C PHE A 341 -2.80 -0.63 -3.59
N ALA A 342 -3.64 0.10 -4.34
CA ALA A 342 -4.24 -0.43 -5.56
C ALA A 342 -3.59 0.11 -6.84
N ALA A 343 -3.05 1.34 -6.79
CA ALA A 343 -2.50 1.99 -7.97
C ALA A 343 -1.32 2.91 -7.61
N MET A 344 -0.34 2.92 -8.50
CA MET A 344 0.91 3.65 -8.38
C MET A 344 1.26 4.28 -9.72
N ASP A 345 1.64 5.56 -9.72
CA ASP A 345 1.95 6.32 -10.94
C ASP A 345 3.02 5.64 -11.81
N SER A 346 4.13 5.18 -11.24
CA SER A 346 5.20 4.52 -12.00
C SER A 346 4.76 3.22 -12.67
N ALA A 347 3.85 2.45 -12.04
CA ALA A 347 3.28 1.25 -12.66
C ALA A 347 2.38 1.61 -13.87
N LEU A 348 1.56 2.65 -13.75
CA LEU A 348 0.68 3.09 -14.83
C LEU A 348 1.46 3.75 -15.97
N ILE A 349 2.44 4.61 -15.65
CA ILE A 349 3.17 5.41 -16.62
C ILE A 349 4.24 4.58 -17.32
N GLU A 350 5.14 3.93 -16.57
CA GLU A 350 6.33 3.30 -17.16
C GLU A 350 6.10 1.86 -17.60
N ARG A 351 5.20 1.15 -16.93
CA ARG A 351 4.96 -0.28 -17.20
C ARG A 351 3.78 -0.50 -18.14
N GLN A 352 2.76 0.33 -18.03
CA GLN A 352 1.59 0.28 -18.92
C GLN A 352 1.60 1.35 -20.03
N GLY A 353 2.46 2.36 -19.94
CA GLY A 353 2.59 3.39 -20.99
C GLY A 353 1.40 4.34 -21.06
N LEU A 354 0.67 4.53 -19.95
CA LEU A 354 -0.51 5.39 -19.91
C LEU A 354 -0.13 6.87 -19.91
N ASP A 355 -0.92 7.68 -20.61
CA ASP A 355 -0.82 9.15 -20.57
C ASP A 355 -1.52 9.74 -19.33
N ALA A 356 -1.47 11.06 -19.19
CA ALA A 356 -2.02 11.78 -18.04
C ALA A 356 -3.51 11.53 -17.81
N ASP A 357 -4.31 11.51 -18.88
CA ASP A 357 -5.77 11.34 -18.79
C ASP A 357 -6.12 9.90 -18.41
N HIS A 358 -5.44 8.91 -19.00
CA HIS A 358 -5.65 7.50 -18.67
C HIS A 358 -5.16 7.15 -17.26
N VAL A 359 -4.08 7.77 -16.77
CA VAL A 359 -3.65 7.62 -15.37
C VAL A 359 -4.70 8.18 -14.42
N ALA A 360 -5.23 9.39 -14.70
CA ALA A 360 -6.29 9.98 -13.89
C ALA A 360 -7.53 9.08 -13.86
N SER A 361 -8.01 8.64 -15.03
CA SER A 361 -9.17 7.75 -15.15
C SER A 361 -8.97 6.45 -14.39
N THR A 362 -7.81 5.80 -14.55
CA THR A 362 -7.51 4.53 -13.87
C THR A 362 -7.50 4.70 -12.35
N MET A 363 -6.82 5.74 -11.83
CA MET A 363 -6.80 6.02 -10.39
C MET A 363 -8.20 6.32 -9.83
N ASN A 364 -9.02 7.06 -10.58
CA ASN A 364 -10.40 7.36 -10.22
C ASN A 364 -11.27 6.09 -10.20
N ASP A 365 -11.14 5.20 -11.18
CA ASP A 365 -11.86 3.92 -11.22
C ASP A 365 -11.53 3.05 -10.00
N PHE A 366 -10.25 3.00 -9.58
CA PHE A 366 -9.86 2.29 -8.36
C PHE A 366 -10.38 2.98 -7.09
N SER A 367 -10.40 4.31 -7.04
CA SER A 367 -11.05 5.06 -5.97
C SER A 367 -12.53 4.68 -5.86
N ASP A 368 -13.25 4.62 -6.98
CA ASP A 368 -14.68 4.28 -7.01
C ASP A 368 -14.97 2.83 -6.60
N ARG A 369 -14.13 1.87 -7.03
CA ARG A 369 -14.22 0.48 -6.55
C ARG A 369 -14.05 0.39 -5.04
N VAL A 370 -13.09 1.12 -4.48
CA VAL A 370 -12.86 1.16 -3.03
C VAL A 370 -14.00 1.88 -2.30
N ARG A 371 -14.56 2.94 -2.89
CA ARG A 371 -15.72 3.67 -2.37
C ARG A 371 -16.97 2.79 -2.32
N ALA A 372 -17.18 1.95 -3.33
CA ALA A 372 -18.30 1.00 -3.37
C ALA A 372 -18.29 0.03 -2.18
N VAL A 373 -17.11 -0.38 -1.73
CA VAL A 373 -16.94 -1.20 -0.51
C VAL A 373 -16.64 -0.37 0.74
N ARG A 374 -16.70 0.96 0.68
CA ARG A 374 -16.41 1.89 1.80
C ARG A 374 -15.03 1.63 2.45
N GLY A 375 -14.02 1.26 1.65
CA GLY A 375 -12.68 0.90 2.14
C GLY A 375 -11.66 2.04 2.11
N THR A 376 -10.37 1.70 2.16
CA THR A 376 -9.28 2.68 2.15
C THR A 376 -8.59 2.70 0.78
N PHE A 377 -8.71 3.81 0.05
CA PHE A 377 -8.00 4.01 -1.20
C PHE A 377 -6.62 4.60 -0.91
N VAL A 378 -5.57 3.83 -1.16
CA VAL A 378 -4.18 4.31 -1.06
C VAL A 378 -3.67 4.59 -2.48
N SER A 379 -3.34 5.84 -2.77
CA SER A 379 -2.73 6.26 -4.05
C SER A 379 -1.24 6.52 -3.85
N VAL A 380 -0.39 5.90 -4.67
CA VAL A 380 1.08 6.02 -4.58
C VAL A 380 1.62 6.88 -5.72
N TRP A 381 2.44 7.86 -5.34
CA TRP A 381 3.07 8.81 -6.25
C TRP A 381 4.57 8.88 -6.01
N HIS A 382 5.35 9.33 -7.00
CA HIS A 382 6.78 9.59 -6.83
C HIS A 382 7.13 11.07 -7.07
N ASP A 383 8.13 11.54 -6.32
CA ASP A 383 8.61 12.92 -6.34
C ASP A 383 8.98 13.42 -7.75
N ARG A 384 9.57 12.55 -8.59
CA ARG A 384 9.93 12.90 -9.97
C ARG A 384 8.73 13.35 -10.80
N TYR A 385 7.59 12.69 -10.68
CA TYR A 385 6.37 13.03 -11.42
C TYR A 385 5.76 14.30 -10.86
N LEU A 386 5.57 14.35 -9.53
CA LEU A 386 4.94 15.49 -8.86
C LEU A 386 5.82 16.75 -8.85
N SER A 387 7.10 16.66 -9.21
CA SER A 387 7.99 17.81 -9.36
C SER A 387 7.56 18.77 -10.48
N GLY A 388 6.82 18.28 -11.49
CA GLY A 388 6.49 19.04 -12.69
C GLY A 388 7.73 19.46 -13.51
N HIS A 389 8.86 18.77 -13.35
CA HIS A 389 10.10 19.10 -14.05
C HIS A 389 10.11 18.50 -15.46
N ALA A 390 10.37 19.34 -16.47
CA ALA A 390 10.53 18.92 -17.87
C ALA A 390 9.36 18.07 -18.40
N GLU A 391 9.61 16.83 -18.80
CA GLU A 391 8.61 15.88 -19.30
C GLU A 391 7.47 15.60 -18.31
N PHE A 392 7.66 15.92 -17.03
CA PHE A 392 6.68 15.67 -15.98
C PHE A 392 5.68 16.82 -15.73
N ALA A 393 5.64 17.84 -16.59
CA ALA A 393 4.87 19.07 -16.37
C ALA A 393 3.36 18.87 -16.10
N ALA A 394 2.75 17.81 -16.63
CA ALA A 394 1.31 17.55 -16.50
C ALA A 394 0.92 16.85 -15.18
N TRP A 395 1.81 16.03 -14.59
CA TRP A 395 1.47 15.14 -13.49
C TRP A 395 1.03 15.81 -12.18
N PRO A 396 1.51 17.01 -11.81
CA PRO A 396 0.97 17.73 -10.65
C PRO A 396 -0.56 17.96 -10.75
N SER A 397 -1.06 18.27 -11.94
CA SER A 397 -2.50 18.46 -12.18
C SER A 397 -3.27 17.15 -12.08
N VAL A 398 -2.67 16.04 -12.56
CA VAL A 398 -3.25 14.69 -12.44
C VAL A 398 -3.41 14.31 -10.97
N PHE A 399 -2.39 14.54 -10.15
CA PHE A 399 -2.47 14.31 -8.71
C PHE A 399 -3.61 15.12 -8.06
N GLU A 400 -3.69 16.43 -8.34
CA GLU A 400 -4.76 17.28 -7.80
C GLU A 400 -6.16 16.82 -8.25
N GLN A 401 -6.29 16.33 -9.49
CA GLN A 401 -7.54 15.76 -10.00
C GLN A 401 -7.93 14.49 -9.25
N VAL A 402 -6.99 13.56 -9.04
CA VAL A 402 -7.25 12.32 -8.30
C VAL A 402 -7.61 12.60 -6.84
N VAL A 403 -6.90 13.51 -6.18
CA VAL A 403 -7.25 13.96 -4.81
C VAL A 403 -8.67 14.54 -4.76
N ARG A 404 -9.04 15.37 -5.75
CA ARG A 404 -10.39 15.96 -5.82
C ARG A 404 -11.48 14.91 -6.03
N HIS A 405 -11.25 13.94 -6.92
CA HIS A 405 -12.17 12.82 -7.18
C HIS A 405 -12.28 11.90 -5.96
N ALA A 406 -11.16 11.60 -5.30
CA ALA A 406 -11.15 10.79 -4.10
C ALA A 406 -11.90 11.45 -2.95
N ARG A 407 -12.03 12.79 -2.94
CA ARG A 407 -12.78 13.53 -1.91
C ARG A 407 -14.29 13.59 -2.18
N SER A 408 -14.73 13.58 -3.44
CA SER A 408 -16.16 13.56 -3.79
C SER A 408 -16.83 12.25 -3.42
#